data_AF-Q9LP43-F1
#
_entry.id   AF-Q9LP43-F1
#
_cell.length_a   1.000
_cell.length_b   1.000
_cell.length_c   1.000
_cell.angle_alpha   90.00
_cell.angle_beta   90.00
_cell.angle_gamma   90.00
#
_symmetry.space_group_name_H-M   'P 1'
#
loop_
_entity.id
_entity.type
_entity.pdbx_description
1 polymer ?
#
loop_
_entity_poly.entity_id
_entity_poly.type
_entity_poly.pdbx_seq_one_letter_code
_entity_poly.pdbx_strand_id
1 'polypeptide(L)'
;MVGWRTSSIRRETELIKPSRRSLDGYKHVVDVEYCPPVSSDGAHFPPEAAKAKEAAQSSPSPQNTLEYHEIVEEEMIRGLQRLGWKKVDVSFHSTFWPYLAHNNIHVKSERLYKAGAGVIAHVADSIKQQESSTFITASL
;
A
#
# COMPACT_ATOMS: atom_id res chain seq x y z
N MET A 1 -7.11 -1.25 10.80
CA MET A 1 -6.04 -1.54 9.82
C MET A 1 -6.65 -2.42 8.74
N VAL A 2 -6.30 -2.16 7.48
CA VAL A 2 -7.01 -2.69 6.32
C VAL A 2 -6.00 -3.31 5.39
N GLY A 3 -6.19 -4.57 5.04
CA GLY A 3 -5.11 -5.42 4.55
C GLY A 3 -4.11 -5.74 5.68
N TRP A 4 -3.82 -7.01 5.86
CA TRP A 4 -2.78 -7.48 6.80
C TRP A 4 -1.94 -8.51 6.06
N ARG A 5 -0.67 -8.63 6.45
CA ARG A 5 0.26 -9.64 5.94
C ARG A 5 0.32 -9.69 4.42
N THR A 6 -0.13 -10.80 3.82
CA THR A 6 -0.16 -11.08 2.38
C THR A 6 -1.18 -10.23 1.59
N SER A 7 -1.69 -9.16 2.16
CA SER A 7 -2.48 -8.13 1.46
C SER A 7 -1.89 -6.74 1.61
N SER A 8 -0.62 -6.65 2.02
CA SER A 8 0.15 -5.41 2.19
C SER A 8 1.36 -5.39 1.26
N ILE A 9 1.68 -4.23 0.70
CA ILE A 9 2.92 -4.01 -0.08
C ILE A 9 4.15 -3.71 0.80
N ARG A 10 3.95 -3.72 2.12
CA ARG A 10 4.93 -3.32 3.14
C ARG A 10 4.77 -4.16 4.40
N ARG A 11 5.83 -4.22 5.20
CA ARG A 11 5.86 -4.99 6.46
C ARG A 11 5.08 -4.28 7.56
N GLU A 12 4.65 -5.03 8.57
CA GLU A 12 3.99 -4.46 9.75
C GLU A 12 4.92 -3.50 10.50
N THR A 13 6.21 -3.82 10.61
CA THR A 13 7.24 -2.99 11.24
C THR A 13 7.52 -1.67 10.51
N GLU A 14 7.11 -1.55 9.25
CA GLU A 14 7.25 -0.34 8.42
C GLU A 14 6.06 0.61 8.58
N LEU A 15 5.11 0.33 9.49
CA LEU A 15 3.99 1.22 9.82
C LEU A 15 4.49 2.48 10.54
N ILE A 16 4.68 3.57 9.79
CA ILE A 16 4.95 4.89 10.37
C ILE A 16 3.65 5.51 10.89
N LYS A 17 3.74 6.29 11.98
CA LYS A 17 2.60 7.07 12.48
C LYS A 17 2.32 8.24 11.51
N PRO A 18 1.13 8.31 10.90
CA PRO A 18 0.85 9.33 9.89
C PRO A 18 0.84 10.73 10.51
N SER A 19 1.39 11.70 9.76
CA SER A 19 1.29 13.12 10.07
C SER A 19 -0.18 13.57 10.12
N ARG A 20 -0.45 14.61 10.92
CA ARG A 20 -1.77 15.28 10.93
C ARG A 20 -1.84 16.48 10.00
N ARG A 21 -0.71 16.90 9.42
CA ARG A 21 -0.62 18.04 8.51
C ARG A 21 -0.89 17.59 7.08
N SER A 22 -1.76 18.31 6.37
CA SER A 22 -2.02 18.08 4.95
C SER A 22 -0.87 18.58 4.08
N LEU A 23 -0.56 17.84 3.01
CA LEU A 23 0.36 18.24 1.95
C LEU A 23 -0.40 18.61 0.66
N ASP A 24 0.29 19.29 -0.24
CA ASP A 24 -0.10 19.53 -1.64
C ASP A 24 -1.48 20.16 -1.87
N GLY A 25 -2.02 20.86 -0.86
CA GLY A 25 -3.36 21.47 -0.92
C GLY A 25 -4.53 20.48 -0.83
N TYR A 26 -4.26 19.17 -0.77
CA TYR A 26 -5.29 18.14 -0.56
C TYR A 26 -5.42 17.83 0.92
N LYS A 27 -6.55 18.22 1.53
CA LYS A 27 -6.79 18.18 2.99
C LYS A 27 -6.44 16.85 3.68
N HIS A 28 -6.60 15.72 2.99
CA HIS A 28 -6.46 14.38 3.57
C HIS A 28 -5.20 13.63 3.11
N VAL A 29 -4.39 14.21 2.24
CA VAL A 29 -3.08 13.68 1.84
C VAL A 29 -2.05 14.23 2.82
N VAL A 30 -1.26 13.38 3.45
CA VAL A 30 -0.35 13.77 4.54
C VAL A 30 1.11 13.45 4.29
N ASP A 31 1.39 12.54 3.36
CA ASP A 31 2.74 12.27 2.84
C ASP A 31 2.66 11.74 1.41
N VAL A 32 3.65 12.09 0.59
CA VAL A 32 3.79 11.57 -0.78
C VAL A 32 5.27 11.27 -1.03
N GLU A 33 5.57 10.01 -1.31
CA GLU A 33 6.94 9.55 -1.50
C GLU A 33 7.03 8.68 -2.76
N TYR A 34 8.09 8.87 -3.56
CA TYR A 34 8.40 7.94 -4.64
C TYR A 34 9.27 6.80 -4.11
N CYS A 35 8.77 5.57 -4.22
CA CYS A 35 9.48 4.35 -3.86
C CYS A 35 10.09 3.75 -5.14
N PRO A 36 11.43 3.73 -5.27
CA PRO A 36 12.09 3.18 -6.45
C PRO A 36 11.90 1.65 -6.54
N PRO A 37 11.99 1.07 -7.75
CA PRO A 37 11.93 -0.37 -7.92
C PRO A 37 13.08 -1.06 -7.19
N VAL A 38 12.78 -2.17 -6.53
CA VAL A 38 13.77 -3.07 -5.92
C VAL A 38 14.17 -4.11 -6.96
N SER A 39 15.47 -4.20 -7.27
CA SER A 39 15.98 -5.22 -8.17
C SER A 39 15.73 -6.61 -7.60
N SER A 40 15.18 -7.50 -8.41
CA SER A 40 14.93 -8.89 -8.02
C SER A 40 14.89 -9.77 -9.26
N ASP A 41 15.56 -10.93 -9.16
CA ASP A 41 15.66 -11.92 -10.25
C ASP A 41 14.34 -12.70 -10.49
N GLY A 42 13.26 -12.34 -9.79
CA GLY A 42 11.96 -12.98 -9.90
C GLY A 42 11.40 -13.49 -8.57
N ALA A 43 10.32 -14.25 -8.65
CA ALA A 43 9.80 -14.97 -7.49
C ALA A 43 10.79 -16.08 -7.13
N HIS A 44 11.24 -16.11 -5.87
CA HIS A 44 12.21 -17.10 -5.41
C HIS A 44 11.78 -17.58 -4.04
N PHE A 45 10.89 -18.57 -4.03
CA PHE A 45 10.47 -19.20 -2.79
C PHE A 45 11.58 -20.13 -2.30
N PRO A 46 12.07 -19.94 -1.06
CA PRO A 46 13.07 -20.83 -0.49
C PRO A 46 12.48 -22.23 -0.30
N PRO A 47 13.27 -23.32 -0.34
CA PRO A 47 12.79 -24.69 -0.09
C PRO A 47 12.00 -24.83 1.23
N GLU A 48 12.34 -24.01 2.22
CA GLU A 48 11.67 -23.86 3.50
C GLU A 48 10.19 -23.48 3.34
N ALA A 49 9.83 -22.71 2.30
CA ALA A 49 8.45 -22.32 2.02
C ALA A 49 7.54 -23.55 1.79
N ALA A 50 8.04 -24.54 1.06
CA ALA A 50 7.29 -25.77 0.78
C ALA A 50 7.09 -26.59 2.07
N LYS A 51 8.14 -26.69 2.90
CA LYS A 51 8.08 -27.38 4.20
C LYS A 51 7.13 -26.69 5.17
N ALA A 52 7.22 -25.35 5.27
CA ALA A 52 6.34 -24.56 6.11
C ALA A 52 4.87 -24.67 5.67
N LYS A 53 4.62 -24.67 4.36
CA LYS A 53 3.28 -24.90 3.80
C LYS A 53 2.75 -26.28 4.17
N GLU A 54 3.55 -27.33 3.99
CA GLU A 54 3.18 -28.71 4.34
C GLU A 54 2.91 -28.85 5.84
N ALA A 55 3.76 -28.26 6.70
CA ALA A 55 3.57 -28.25 8.14
C ALA A 55 2.28 -27.51 8.55
N ALA A 56 2.00 -26.37 7.93
CA ALA A 56 0.77 -25.60 8.18
C ALA A 56 -0.50 -26.36 7.74
N GLN A 57 -0.41 -27.23 6.73
CA GLN A 57 -1.54 -28.02 6.23
C GLN A 57 -1.72 -29.35 6.98
N SER A 58 -0.63 -30.05 7.28
CA SER A 58 -0.65 -31.38 7.92
C SER A 58 -0.86 -31.30 9.43
N SER A 59 -0.31 -30.28 10.09
CA SER A 59 -0.45 -30.05 11.52
C SER A 59 -0.66 -28.55 11.79
N PRO A 60 -1.89 -28.04 11.60
CA PRO A 60 -2.18 -26.62 11.80
C PRO A 60 -1.90 -26.19 13.24
N SER A 61 -0.92 -25.30 13.41
CA SER A 61 -0.61 -24.63 14.67
C SER A 61 -0.36 -23.14 14.42
N PRO A 62 -0.50 -22.27 15.44
CA PRO A 62 -0.17 -20.86 15.28
C PRO A 62 1.26 -20.63 14.77
N GLN A 63 2.21 -21.44 15.23
CA GLN A 63 3.62 -21.37 14.85
C GLN A 63 3.82 -21.76 13.38
N ASN A 64 3.32 -22.93 12.95
CA ASN A 64 3.49 -23.40 11.57
C ASN A 64 2.79 -22.46 10.57
N THR A 65 1.62 -21.94 10.95
CA THR A 65 0.89 -20.95 10.14
C THR A 65 1.65 -19.63 10.04
N LEU A 66 2.25 -19.17 11.13
CA LEU A 66 3.04 -17.94 11.16
C LEU A 66 4.27 -18.07 10.26
N GLU A 67 5.05 -19.14 10.41
CA GLU A 67 6.26 -19.39 9.62
C GLU A 67 5.95 -19.41 8.11
N TYR A 68 4.89 -20.12 7.71
CA TYR A 68 4.47 -20.13 6.31
C TYR A 68 4.05 -18.73 5.82
N HIS A 69 3.27 -17.99 6.62
CA HIS A 69 2.82 -16.65 6.25
C HIS A 69 3.97 -15.64 6.14
N GLU A 70 4.96 -15.69 7.02
CA GLU A 70 6.14 -14.81 6.97
C GLU A 70 6.91 -15.02 5.67
N ILE A 71 7.16 -16.27 5.27
CA ILE A 71 7.89 -16.58 4.03
C ILE A 71 7.10 -16.07 2.81
N VAL A 72 5.78 -16.30 2.77
CA VAL A 72 4.95 -15.87 1.63
C VAL A 72 4.79 -14.34 1.59
N GLU A 73 4.66 -13.68 2.74
CA GLU A 73 4.56 -12.23 2.84
C GLU A 73 5.83 -11.55 2.32
N GLU A 74 7.01 -12.01 2.74
CA GLU A 74 8.29 -11.47 2.27
C GLU A 74 8.48 -11.61 0.75
N GLU A 75 8.15 -12.78 0.21
CA GLU A 75 8.20 -13.04 -1.24
C GLU A 75 7.22 -12.16 -2.01
N MET A 76 6.01 -11.97 -1.49
CA MET A 76 5.01 -11.11 -2.10
C MET A 76 5.43 -9.64 -2.07
N ILE A 77 5.93 -9.14 -0.93
CA ILE A 77 6.41 -7.76 -0.79
C ILE A 77 7.55 -7.52 -1.78
N ARG A 78 8.56 -8.41 -1.84
CA ARG A 78 9.66 -8.30 -2.81
C ARG A 78 9.15 -8.29 -4.25
N GLY A 79 8.18 -9.18 -4.54
CA GLY A 79 7.56 -9.28 -5.86
C GLY A 79 6.85 -7.99 -6.29
N LEU A 80 6.08 -7.37 -5.38
CA LEU A 80 5.33 -6.12 -5.61
C LEU A 80 6.26 -4.89 -5.73
N GLN A 81 7.40 -4.90 -5.03
CA GLN A 81 8.36 -3.80 -5.03
C GLN A 81 9.27 -3.74 -6.28
N ARG A 82 9.17 -4.72 -7.21
CA ARG A 82 9.95 -4.72 -8.46
C ARG A 82 9.65 -3.55 -9.40
N LEU A 83 8.51 -2.90 -9.23
CA LEU A 83 8.13 -1.70 -9.99
C LEU A 83 8.20 -0.50 -9.06
N GLY A 84 8.69 0.63 -9.59
CA GLY A 84 8.64 1.89 -8.86
C GLY A 84 7.19 2.31 -8.66
N TRP A 85 6.86 2.81 -7.47
CA TRP A 85 5.51 3.20 -7.11
C TRP A 85 5.52 4.46 -6.27
N LYS A 86 4.42 5.21 -6.28
CA LYS A 86 4.25 6.39 -5.43
C LYS A 86 3.42 6.00 -4.21
N LYS A 87 3.99 6.14 -3.02
CA LYS A 87 3.28 6.02 -1.76
C LYS A 87 2.53 7.32 -1.48
N VAL A 88 1.24 7.20 -1.22
CA VAL A 88 0.38 8.33 -0.82
C VAL A 88 -0.24 7.98 0.53
N ASP A 89 0.25 8.61 1.58
CA ASP A 89 -0.31 8.42 2.92
C ASP A 89 -1.48 9.37 3.13
N VAL A 90 -2.58 8.81 3.64
CA VAL A 90 -3.83 9.55 3.84
C VAL A 90 -4.28 9.51 5.28
N SER A 91 -4.87 10.61 5.74
CA SER A 91 -5.40 10.70 7.09
C SER A 91 -6.75 11.40 7.12
N PHE A 92 -7.77 10.67 7.58
CA PHE A 92 -9.12 11.17 7.77
C PHE A 92 -9.39 11.59 9.22
N HIS A 93 -8.33 11.87 10.00
CA HIS A 93 -8.43 12.24 11.42
C HIS A 93 -9.38 13.41 11.68
N SER A 94 -9.48 14.33 10.72
CA SER A 94 -10.34 15.53 10.80
C SER A 94 -11.76 15.32 10.23
N THR A 95 -12.16 14.09 9.91
CA THR A 95 -13.51 13.78 9.38
C THR A 95 -14.46 13.39 10.51
N PHE A 96 -15.77 13.43 10.26
CA PHE A 96 -16.79 13.06 11.25
C PHE A 96 -16.69 11.59 11.71
N TRP A 97 -16.23 10.69 10.84
CA TRP A 97 -16.10 9.26 11.13
C TRP A 97 -14.69 8.79 10.74
N PRO A 98 -13.65 9.17 11.50
CA PRO A 98 -12.25 8.97 11.11
C PRO A 98 -11.86 7.50 11.01
N TYR A 99 -12.57 6.61 11.71
CA TYR A 99 -12.33 5.16 11.69
C TYR A 99 -12.92 4.46 10.45
N LEU A 100 -13.79 5.13 9.67
CA LEU A 100 -14.38 4.61 8.44
C LEU A 100 -13.58 5.05 7.20
N ALA A 101 -12.25 4.93 7.26
CA ALA A 101 -11.36 5.32 6.17
C ALA A 101 -11.74 4.66 4.83
N HIS A 102 -12.15 3.39 4.85
CA HIS A 102 -12.63 2.67 3.66
C HIS A 102 -13.78 3.36 2.94
N ASN A 103 -14.80 3.80 3.69
CA ASN A 103 -15.97 4.41 3.09
C ASN A 103 -15.60 5.76 2.47
N ASN A 104 -14.70 6.51 3.12
CA ASN A 104 -14.12 7.73 2.60
C ASN A 104 -13.37 7.48 1.30
N ILE A 105 -12.40 6.55 1.28
CA ILE A 105 -11.61 6.22 0.07
C ILE A 105 -12.52 5.78 -1.08
N HIS A 106 -13.53 4.95 -0.83
CA HIS A 106 -14.49 4.53 -1.86
C HIS A 106 -15.49 5.61 -2.26
N VAL A 107 -15.58 6.72 -1.52
CA VAL A 107 -16.60 7.77 -1.70
C VAL A 107 -18.01 7.17 -1.80
N LYS A 108 -18.33 6.20 -0.91
CA LYS A 108 -19.56 5.38 -1.00
C LYS A 108 -20.87 6.20 -0.97
N SER A 109 -20.81 7.43 -0.49
CA SER A 109 -21.91 8.38 -0.41
C SER A 109 -21.31 9.78 -0.46
N GLU A 110 -21.69 10.56 -1.47
CA GLU A 110 -21.18 11.92 -1.67
C GLU A 110 -21.42 12.84 -0.48
N ARG A 111 -22.48 12.61 0.30
CA ARG A 111 -22.80 13.46 1.46
C ARG A 111 -21.95 13.14 2.69
N LEU A 112 -21.66 11.86 2.93
CA LEU A 112 -21.04 11.38 4.18
C LEU A 112 -19.55 11.06 4.04
N TYR A 113 -19.13 10.68 2.84
CA TYR A 113 -17.79 10.15 2.57
C TYR A 113 -17.01 10.99 1.55
N LYS A 114 -17.40 12.27 1.39
CA LYS A 114 -16.76 13.23 0.48
C LYS A 114 -15.26 13.44 0.75
N ALA A 115 -14.79 13.12 1.96
CA ALA A 115 -13.40 13.34 2.33
C ALA A 115 -12.42 12.59 1.42
N GLY A 116 -12.78 11.42 0.89
CA GLY A 116 -11.93 10.71 -0.06
C GLY A 116 -11.94 11.28 -1.48
N ALA A 117 -12.90 12.13 -1.85
CA ALA A 117 -12.91 12.75 -3.18
C ALA A 117 -11.64 13.58 -3.43
N GLY A 118 -11.12 14.25 -2.39
CA GLY A 118 -9.84 14.97 -2.48
C GLY A 118 -8.64 14.05 -2.68
N VAL A 119 -8.67 12.84 -2.11
CA VAL A 119 -7.62 11.82 -2.33
C VAL A 119 -7.68 11.30 -3.77
N ILE A 120 -8.87 11.02 -4.30
CA ILE A 120 -9.05 10.57 -5.69
C ILE A 120 -8.56 11.66 -6.66
N ALA A 121 -8.93 12.92 -6.40
CA ALA A 121 -8.46 14.05 -7.21
C ALA A 121 -6.93 14.14 -7.22
N HIS A 122 -6.29 14.02 -6.05
CA HIS A 122 -4.82 14.00 -5.95
C HIS A 122 -4.17 12.89 -6.78
N VAL A 123 -4.72 11.68 -6.74
CA VAL A 123 -4.21 10.56 -7.54
C VAL A 123 -4.38 10.84 -9.03
N ALA A 124 -5.55 11.32 -9.45
CA ALA A 124 -5.80 11.65 -10.86
C ALA A 124 -4.87 12.77 -11.36
N ASP A 125 -4.67 13.83 -10.57
CA ASP A 125 -3.78 14.94 -10.91
C ASP A 125 -2.32 14.48 -10.94
N SER A 126 -1.91 13.59 -10.02
CA SER A 126 -0.57 12.98 -10.02
C SER A 126 -0.30 12.17 -11.29
N ILE A 127 -1.27 11.39 -11.75
CA ILE A 127 -1.16 10.61 -13.00
C ILE A 127 -1.01 11.54 -14.21
N LYS A 128 -1.87 12.56 -14.32
CA LYS A 128 -1.80 13.54 -15.42
C LYS A 128 -0.46 14.28 -15.46
N GLN A 129 0.08 14.66 -14.30
CA GLN A 129 1.39 15.31 -14.21
C GLN A 129 2.53 14.38 -14.64
N GLN A 130 2.46 13.09 -14.27
CA GLN A 130 3.44 12.10 -14.69
C GLN A 130 3.42 11.85 -16.20
N GLU A 131 2.22 11.72 -16.79
CA GLU A 131 2.05 11.59 -18.23
C GLU A 131 2.63 12.81 -18.96
N SER A 132 2.25 14.02 -18.52
CA SER A 132 2.74 15.28 -19.11
C SER A 132 4.27 15.41 -19.04
N SER A 133 4.89 15.02 -17.92
CA SER A 133 6.35 15.08 -17.73
C SER A 133 7.08 14.06 -18.61
N THR A 134 6.46 12.90 -18.85
CA THR A 134 7.00 11.85 -19.73
C THR A 134 6.99 12.33 -21.18
N PHE A 135 5.90 12.99 -21.63
CA PHE A 135 5.82 13.56 -22.98
C PHE A 135 6.87 14.64 -23.23
N ILE A 136 7.14 15.50 -22.25
CA ILE A 136 8.17 16.55 -22.36
C ILE A 136 9.56 15.91 -22.49
N THR A 137 9.89 14.93 -21.64
CA THR A 137 11.19 14.24 -21.69
C THR A 137 11.41 13.48 -23.00
N ALA A 138 10.35 12.90 -23.58
CA ALA A 138 10.44 12.18 -24.86
C ALA A 138 10.53 13.09 -26.10
N SER A 139 10.24 14.38 -25.96
CA SER A 139 10.25 15.36 -27.05
C SER A 139 11.52 16.22 -27.11
N LEU A 140 12.45 15.99 -26.19
CA LEU A 140 13.78 16.62 -26.10
C LEU A 140 14.85 15.66 -26.60
#